data_AF-A0ABD5XV64-F1
#
_entry.id   AF-A0ABD5XV64-F1
#
_cell.length_a   1.000
_cell.length_b   1.000
_cell.length_c   1.000
_cell.angle_alpha   90.00
_cell.angle_beta   90.00
_cell.angle_gamma   90.00
#
_symmetry.space_group_name_H-M   'P 1'
#
loop_
_entity.id
_entity.type
_entity.pdbx_description
1 polymer ?
#
loop_
_entity_poly.entity_id
_entity_poly.type
_entity_poly.pdbx_seq_one_letter_code
_entity_poly.pdbx_strand_id
1 'polypeptide(L)'
;MARYRDLKAELDAAVGFLTPELREAGRDRVAALVDETPELDGHRAHLDRLLAGADHALSPATESALGELGPTLEAGSGAGRAIAEGDVETPTVEAPDGGTETVTGTATARLLRSRDRAFRETVFERRRDALAAHRHGMAAAYVERIRADVRLARLRGFDSALHRRLEGRFPVAAYDTVIDGIADRLDPYHRLLAARSAVTAGDELREWDVHVPLVDGDPRRYRTGRRRS
;
A
#
# COMPACT_ATOMS: atom_id res chain seq x y z
N MET A 1 -4.96 -23.59 -5.12
CA MET A 1 -3.77 -22.83 -4.70
C MET A 1 -2.45 -23.55 -5.04
N ALA A 2 -2.23 -24.82 -4.67
CA ALA A 2 -0.98 -25.54 -5.00
C ALA A 2 -0.71 -25.65 -6.51
N ARG A 3 -1.63 -26.27 -7.29
CA ARG A 3 -1.49 -26.40 -8.76
C ARG A 3 -1.29 -25.07 -9.51
N TYR A 4 -1.86 -23.97 -8.99
CA TYR A 4 -1.64 -22.63 -9.55
C TYR A 4 -0.21 -22.15 -9.33
N ARG A 5 0.36 -22.39 -8.14
CA ARG A 5 1.75 -22.03 -7.84
C ARG A 5 2.73 -22.85 -8.68
N ASP A 6 2.44 -24.14 -8.86
CA ASP A 6 3.29 -25.03 -9.66
C ASP A 6 3.29 -24.60 -11.15
N LEU A 7 2.10 -24.39 -11.73
CA LEU A 7 1.96 -23.87 -13.10
C LEU A 7 2.62 -22.50 -13.28
N LYS A 8 2.48 -21.62 -12.27
CA LYS A 8 3.15 -20.31 -12.30
C LYS A 8 4.67 -20.45 -12.28
N ALA A 9 5.22 -21.35 -11.47
CA ALA A 9 6.67 -21.58 -11.42
C ALA A 9 7.21 -22.15 -12.74
N GLU A 10 6.49 -23.10 -13.35
CA GLU A 10 6.84 -23.64 -14.67
C GLU A 10 6.81 -22.56 -15.75
N LEU A 11 5.77 -21.72 -15.77
CA LEU A 11 5.66 -20.60 -16.69
C LEU A 11 6.82 -19.62 -16.50
N ASP A 12 7.07 -19.17 -15.26
CA ASP A 12 8.15 -18.24 -14.94
C ASP A 12 9.52 -18.79 -15.38
N ALA A 13 9.76 -20.09 -15.22
CA ALA A 13 10.98 -20.74 -15.70
C ALA A 13 11.06 -20.78 -17.23
N ALA A 14 9.95 -21.08 -17.91
CA ALA A 14 9.90 -21.14 -19.37
C ALA A 14 10.07 -19.77 -20.05
N VAL A 15 9.63 -18.69 -19.42
CA VAL A 15 9.76 -17.32 -19.96
C VAL A 15 10.92 -16.52 -19.36
N GLY A 16 11.63 -17.08 -18.37
CA GLY A 16 12.67 -16.39 -17.62
C GLY A 16 13.86 -15.90 -18.46
N PHE A 17 14.08 -16.51 -19.62
CA PHE A 17 15.14 -16.13 -20.57
C PHE A 17 14.86 -14.79 -21.29
N LEU A 18 13.59 -14.38 -21.42
CA LEU A 18 13.23 -13.19 -22.20
C LEU A 18 13.82 -11.91 -21.61
N THR A 19 13.82 -11.79 -20.29
CA THR A 19 14.35 -10.58 -19.63
C THR A 19 15.84 -10.40 -19.90
N PRO A 20 16.75 -11.37 -19.64
CA PRO A 20 18.17 -11.19 -19.92
C PRO A 20 18.46 -10.98 -21.43
N GLU A 21 17.76 -11.65 -22.34
CA GLU A 21 17.97 -11.44 -23.78
C GLU A 21 17.54 -10.04 -24.24
N LEU A 22 16.39 -9.55 -23.77
CA LEU A 22 15.95 -8.18 -24.06
C LEU A 22 16.94 -7.14 -23.51
N ARG A 23 17.56 -7.43 -22.36
CA ARG A 23 18.61 -6.58 -21.79
C ARG A 23 19.88 -6.59 -22.63
N GLU A 24 20.33 -7.75 -23.06
CA GLU A 24 21.53 -7.90 -23.91
C GLU A 24 21.34 -7.23 -25.28
N ALA A 25 20.15 -7.34 -25.87
CA ALA A 25 19.82 -6.67 -27.11
C ALA A 25 19.92 -5.14 -27.01
N GLY A 26 19.63 -4.58 -25.83
CA GLY A 26 19.70 -3.16 -25.57
C GLY A 26 18.52 -2.37 -26.14
N ARG A 27 18.36 -1.14 -25.64
CA ARG A 27 17.20 -0.28 -25.93
C ARG A 27 17.01 0.00 -27.42
N ASP A 28 18.09 0.32 -28.12
CA ASP A 28 18.05 0.71 -29.53
C ASP A 28 17.59 -0.45 -30.42
N ARG A 29 18.06 -1.68 -30.14
CA ARG A 29 17.66 -2.85 -30.92
C ARG A 29 16.20 -3.21 -30.68
N VAL A 30 15.74 -3.16 -29.44
CA VAL A 30 14.34 -3.45 -29.12
C VAL A 30 13.41 -2.38 -29.71
N ALA A 31 13.78 -1.10 -29.64
CA ALA A 31 13.02 -0.03 -30.28
C ALA A 31 12.87 -0.26 -31.79
N ALA A 32 13.97 -0.60 -32.48
CA ALA A 32 13.93 -0.93 -33.90
C ALA A 32 12.99 -2.12 -34.20
N LEU A 33 13.01 -3.18 -33.39
CA LEU A 33 12.13 -4.34 -33.58
C LEU A 33 10.64 -3.99 -33.40
N VAL A 34 10.32 -3.12 -32.44
CA VAL A 34 8.95 -2.64 -32.22
C VAL A 34 8.50 -1.76 -33.39
N ASP A 35 9.37 -0.91 -33.92
CA ASP A 35 9.06 -0.06 -35.07
C ASP A 35 8.91 -0.87 -36.38
N GLU A 36 9.65 -1.97 -36.52
CA GLU A 36 9.55 -2.90 -37.66
C GLU A 36 8.35 -3.86 -37.57
N THR A 37 7.76 -4.05 -36.38
CA THR A 37 6.70 -5.04 -36.13
C THR A 37 5.44 -4.38 -35.55
N PRO A 38 4.47 -3.97 -36.38
CA PRO A 38 3.27 -3.24 -35.95
C PRO A 38 2.47 -3.93 -34.84
N GLU A 39 2.47 -5.26 -34.80
CA GLU A 39 1.80 -6.06 -33.77
C GLU A 39 2.36 -5.85 -32.36
N LEU A 40 3.61 -5.35 -32.25
CA LEU A 40 4.26 -5.06 -30.98
C LEU A 40 3.93 -3.67 -30.42
N ASP A 41 3.23 -2.81 -31.15
CA ASP A 41 2.97 -1.44 -30.71
C ASP A 41 2.15 -1.39 -29.41
N GLY A 42 1.18 -2.30 -29.26
CA GLY A 42 0.42 -2.50 -28.02
C GLY A 42 1.27 -2.96 -26.82
N HIS A 43 2.49 -3.42 -27.06
CA HIS A 43 3.45 -3.88 -26.07
C HIS A 43 4.59 -2.88 -25.80
N ARG A 44 4.69 -1.78 -26.56
CA ARG A 44 5.77 -0.78 -26.45
C ARG A 44 6.00 -0.32 -25.01
N ALA A 45 4.95 0.13 -24.34
CA ALA A 45 5.03 0.58 -22.94
C ALA A 45 5.43 -0.51 -21.94
N HIS A 46 5.22 -1.80 -22.26
CA HIS A 46 5.71 -2.90 -21.44
C HIS A 46 7.20 -3.17 -21.67
N LEU A 47 7.65 -3.15 -22.93
CA LEU A 47 9.04 -3.33 -23.31
C LEU A 47 9.92 -2.19 -22.78
N ASP A 48 9.48 -0.94 -22.93
CA ASP A 48 10.17 0.23 -22.38
C ASP A 48 10.37 0.13 -20.86
N ARG A 49 9.36 -0.41 -20.15
CA ARG A 49 9.43 -0.66 -18.70
C ARG A 49 10.45 -1.72 -18.33
N LEU A 50 10.51 -2.81 -19.09
CA LEU A 50 11.47 -3.89 -18.86
C LEU A 50 12.91 -3.38 -19.07
N LEU A 51 13.11 -2.56 -20.10
CA LEU A 51 14.41 -1.99 -20.45
C LEU A 51 14.85 -0.88 -19.49
N ALA A 52 13.94 -0.03 -19.02
CA ALA A 52 14.26 0.97 -18.00
C ALA A 52 14.79 0.31 -16.70
N GLY A 53 14.22 -0.84 -16.31
CA GLY A 53 14.76 -1.63 -15.20
C GLY A 53 16.10 -2.31 -15.48
N ALA A 54 16.53 -2.40 -16.75
CA ALA A 54 17.82 -2.96 -17.15
C ALA A 54 18.99 -2.02 -16.88
N ASP A 55 18.77 -0.72 -17.06
CA ASP A 55 19.78 0.33 -16.85
C ASP A 55 20.30 0.34 -15.39
N HIS A 56 19.52 -0.25 -14.48
CA HIS A 56 19.80 -0.38 -13.06
C HIS A 56 20.10 -1.82 -12.60
N ALA A 57 20.29 -2.75 -13.54
CA ALA A 57 20.65 -4.13 -13.24
C ALA A 57 22.12 -4.22 -12.80
N LEU A 58 22.37 -5.11 -11.83
CA LEU A 58 23.72 -5.40 -11.34
C LEU A 58 24.35 -6.56 -12.13
N SER A 59 25.58 -6.90 -11.77
CA SER A 59 26.20 -8.12 -12.32
C SER A 59 25.35 -9.36 -12.02
N PRO A 60 25.34 -10.40 -12.87
CA PRO A 60 24.55 -11.61 -12.65
C PRO A 60 24.80 -12.25 -11.27
N ALA A 61 26.06 -12.27 -10.82
CA ALA A 61 26.41 -12.78 -9.50
C ALA A 61 25.79 -11.95 -8.36
N THR A 62 25.77 -10.63 -8.50
CA THR A 62 25.15 -9.74 -7.51
C THR A 62 23.62 -9.86 -7.51
N GLU A 63 22.99 -9.95 -8.67
CA GLU A 63 21.53 -10.17 -8.76
C GLU A 63 21.13 -11.51 -8.15
N SER A 64 21.91 -12.57 -8.38
CA SER A 64 21.71 -13.88 -7.74
C SER A 64 21.78 -13.78 -6.21
N ALA A 65 22.83 -13.13 -5.69
CA ALA A 65 22.99 -12.92 -4.25
C ALA A 65 21.84 -12.09 -3.64
N LEU A 66 21.38 -11.03 -4.32
CA LEU A 66 20.22 -10.26 -3.87
C LEU A 66 18.93 -11.06 -3.91
N GLY A 67 18.78 -11.97 -4.87
CA GLY A 67 17.65 -12.90 -4.95
C GLY A 67 17.60 -13.82 -3.74
N GLU A 68 18.74 -14.42 -3.35
CA GLU A 68 18.85 -15.26 -2.15
C GLU A 68 18.60 -14.48 -0.85
N LEU A 69 19.07 -13.23 -0.79
CA LEU A 69 18.85 -12.34 0.35
C LEU A 69 17.45 -11.71 0.40
N GLY A 70 16.60 -11.94 -0.61
CA GLY A 70 15.25 -11.35 -0.71
C GLY A 70 14.43 -11.49 0.57
N PRO A 71 14.29 -12.69 1.17
CA PRO A 71 13.58 -12.87 2.44
C PRO A 71 14.16 -12.05 3.60
N THR A 72 15.49 -11.90 3.67
CA THR A 72 16.17 -11.09 4.68
C THR A 72 15.90 -9.60 4.47
N LEU A 73 15.92 -9.14 3.21
CA LEU A 73 15.63 -7.74 2.85
C LEU A 73 14.16 -7.36 3.15
N GLU A 74 13.24 -8.33 3.12
CA GLU A 74 11.83 -8.16 3.47
C GLU A 74 11.49 -8.46 4.95
N ALA A 75 12.48 -8.87 5.75
CA ALA A 75 12.24 -9.31 7.13
C ALA A 75 11.62 -8.20 8.01
N GLY A 76 11.98 -6.93 7.77
CA GLY A 76 11.36 -5.78 8.45
C GLY A 76 9.85 -5.67 8.19
N SER A 77 9.40 -5.85 6.94
CA SER A 77 7.98 -5.91 6.59
C SER A 77 7.28 -7.05 7.32
N GLY A 78 7.91 -8.23 7.33
CA GLY A 78 7.38 -9.43 7.97
C GLY A 78 7.22 -9.27 9.48
N ALA A 79 8.24 -8.74 10.16
CA ALA A 79 8.22 -8.51 11.60
C ALA A 79 7.16 -7.47 12.00
N GLY A 80 7.08 -6.34 11.28
CA GLY A 80 6.08 -5.31 11.55
C GLY A 80 4.65 -5.85 11.40
N ARG A 81 4.40 -6.66 10.38
CA ARG A 81 3.11 -7.32 10.17
C ARG A 81 2.79 -8.34 11.26
N ALA A 82 3.77 -9.18 11.64
CA ALA A 82 3.59 -10.16 12.70
C ALA A 82 3.20 -9.49 14.04
N ILE A 83 3.83 -8.36 14.37
CA ILE A 83 3.46 -7.58 15.56
C ILE A 83 2.02 -7.05 15.41
N ALA A 84 1.71 -6.38 14.30
CA ALA A 84 0.42 -5.70 14.13
C ALA A 84 -0.79 -6.65 14.04
N GLU A 85 -0.60 -7.86 13.50
CA GLU A 85 -1.66 -8.86 13.30
C GLU A 85 -1.68 -9.95 14.38
N GLY A 86 -0.55 -10.21 15.05
CA GLY A 86 -0.38 -11.31 16.00
C GLY A 86 -0.20 -10.87 17.45
N ASP A 87 0.74 -9.95 17.71
CA ASP A 87 1.12 -9.59 19.09
C ASP A 87 0.23 -8.49 19.68
N VAL A 88 -0.24 -7.56 18.85
CA VAL A 88 -1.08 -6.45 19.32
C VAL A 88 -2.41 -7.01 19.81
N GLU A 89 -2.66 -6.83 21.10
CA GLU A 89 -3.92 -7.23 21.73
C GLU A 89 -5.11 -6.55 21.03
N THR A 90 -6.20 -7.31 20.90
CA THR A 90 -7.45 -6.81 20.32
C THR A 90 -8.43 -6.51 21.46
N PRO A 91 -8.54 -5.26 21.91
CA PRO A 91 -9.35 -4.94 23.07
C PRO A 91 -10.84 -5.09 22.75
N THR A 92 -11.62 -5.36 23.79
CA THR A 92 -13.08 -5.31 23.75
C THR A 92 -13.59 -4.04 24.41
N VAL A 93 -14.72 -3.53 23.93
CA VAL A 93 -15.39 -2.33 24.45
C VAL A 93 -16.89 -2.58 24.58
N GLU A 94 -17.51 -1.98 25.59
CA GLU A 94 -18.97 -2.00 25.74
C GLU A 94 -19.59 -0.99 24.77
N ALA A 95 -20.51 -1.47 23.94
CA ALA A 95 -21.26 -0.67 22.98
C ALA A 95 -22.46 0.03 23.65
N PRO A 96 -22.97 1.11 23.04
CA PRO A 96 -24.09 1.86 23.62
C PRO A 96 -25.39 1.06 23.79
N ASP A 97 -25.54 -0.05 23.06
CA ASP A 97 -26.68 -0.97 23.16
C ASP A 97 -26.49 -2.05 24.24
N GLY A 98 -25.38 -2.01 25.00
CA GLY A 98 -25.04 -2.96 26.05
C GLY A 98 -24.39 -4.26 25.56
N GLY A 99 -24.07 -4.36 24.27
CA GLY A 99 -23.27 -5.46 23.73
C GLY A 99 -21.77 -5.21 23.85
N THR A 100 -20.95 -6.25 23.73
CA THR A 100 -19.49 -6.13 23.67
C THR A 100 -19.01 -6.17 22.21
N GLU A 101 -18.18 -5.21 21.82
CA GLU A 101 -17.57 -5.11 20.49
C GLU A 101 -16.06 -5.32 20.55
N THR A 102 -15.50 -6.09 19.61
CA THR A 102 -14.06 -6.34 19.50
C THR A 102 -13.41 -5.31 18.55
N VAL A 103 -12.41 -4.59 19.03
CA VAL A 103 -11.74 -3.51 18.29
C VAL A 103 -10.56 -4.03 17.48
N THR A 104 -10.86 -4.71 16.37
CA THR A 104 -9.83 -5.09 15.38
C THR A 104 -9.45 -3.90 14.48
N GLY A 105 -8.34 -4.01 13.75
CA GLY A 105 -7.95 -3.01 12.75
C GLY A 105 -9.04 -2.79 11.67
N THR A 106 -9.73 -3.85 11.24
CA THR A 106 -10.82 -3.78 10.25
C THR A 106 -12.11 -3.23 10.86
N ALA A 107 -12.41 -3.56 12.13
CA ALA A 107 -13.61 -3.09 12.81
C ALA A 107 -13.52 -1.62 13.24
N THR A 108 -12.32 -1.11 13.54
CA THR A 108 -12.10 0.26 14.05
C THR A 108 -12.81 1.31 13.19
N ALA A 109 -12.66 1.26 11.86
CA ALA A 109 -13.32 2.20 10.96
C ALA A 109 -14.86 2.12 10.99
N ARG A 110 -15.45 0.97 11.30
CA ARG A 110 -16.91 0.82 11.51
C ARG A 110 -17.32 1.40 12.85
N LEU A 111 -16.60 1.08 13.91
CA LEU A 111 -16.92 1.50 15.28
C LEU A 111 -16.80 3.03 15.45
N LEU A 112 -15.81 3.66 14.80
CA LEU A 112 -15.67 5.12 14.74
C LEU A 112 -16.76 5.84 13.93
N ARG A 113 -17.73 5.13 13.35
CA ARG A 113 -18.94 5.72 12.76
C ARG A 113 -20.12 5.79 13.74
N SER A 114 -19.97 5.33 14.98
CA SER A 114 -21.00 5.45 16.00
C SER A 114 -21.41 6.90 16.23
N ARG A 115 -22.68 7.15 16.54
CA ARG A 115 -23.16 8.47 16.94
C ARG A 115 -22.75 8.84 18.36
N ASP A 116 -22.53 7.84 19.21
CA ASP A 116 -22.04 8.04 20.57
C ASP A 116 -20.55 8.43 20.54
N ARG A 117 -20.26 9.65 20.99
CA ARG A 117 -18.89 10.19 21.00
C ARG A 117 -17.99 9.51 22.03
N ALA A 118 -18.49 9.24 23.23
CA ALA A 118 -17.72 8.61 24.30
C ALA A 118 -17.32 7.17 23.91
N PHE A 119 -18.22 6.47 23.20
CA PHE A 119 -17.90 5.18 22.61
C PHE A 119 -16.78 5.28 21.55
N ARG A 120 -16.83 6.27 20.64
CA ARG A 120 -15.77 6.46 19.63
C ARG A 120 -14.42 6.77 20.27
N GLU A 121 -14.40 7.64 21.28
CA GLU A 121 -13.20 7.96 22.06
C GLU A 121 -12.61 6.70 22.69
N THR A 122 -13.43 5.93 23.42
CA THR A 122 -13.01 4.66 24.03
C THR A 122 -12.44 3.69 22.99
N VAL A 123 -13.10 3.51 21.85
CA VAL A 123 -12.61 2.66 20.74
C VAL A 123 -11.23 3.13 20.26
N PHE A 124 -11.08 4.43 20.01
CA PHE A 124 -9.85 5.00 19.50
C PHE A 124 -8.70 4.83 20.50
N GLU A 125 -8.91 5.21 21.76
CA GLU A 125 -7.89 5.14 22.80
C GLU A 125 -7.46 3.71 23.10
N ARG A 126 -8.41 2.77 23.21
CA ARG A 126 -8.09 1.35 23.42
C ARG A 126 -7.24 0.80 22.28
N ARG A 127 -7.59 1.13 21.03
CA ARG A 127 -6.81 0.71 19.87
C ARG A 127 -5.42 1.36 19.84
N ARG A 128 -5.36 2.67 20.13
CA ARG A 128 -4.11 3.42 20.21
C ARG A 128 -3.18 2.83 21.27
N ASP A 129 -3.68 2.56 22.46
CA ASP A 129 -2.88 2.05 23.59
C ASP A 129 -2.34 0.64 23.30
N ALA A 130 -3.18 -0.23 22.71
CA ALA A 130 -2.75 -1.55 22.26
C ALA A 130 -1.61 -1.45 21.22
N LEU A 131 -1.70 -0.54 20.25
CA LEU A 131 -0.61 -0.28 19.29
C LEU A 131 0.62 0.33 19.97
N ALA A 132 0.41 1.28 20.89
CA ALA A 132 1.47 2.00 21.58
C ALA A 132 2.33 1.10 22.47
N ALA A 133 1.77 -0.01 22.97
CA ALA A 133 2.49 -1.03 23.72
C ALA A 133 3.61 -1.69 22.90
N HIS A 134 3.46 -1.75 21.56
CA HIS A 134 4.42 -2.37 20.65
C HIS A 134 5.15 -1.37 19.75
N ARG A 135 5.03 -0.06 20.03
CA ARG A 135 5.54 1.02 19.16
C ARG A 135 7.04 0.89 18.84
N HIS A 136 7.87 0.44 19.79
CA HIS A 136 9.32 0.33 19.58
C HIS A 136 9.66 -0.77 18.59
N GLY A 137 9.01 -1.94 18.69
CA GLY A 137 9.22 -3.05 17.76
C GLY A 137 8.74 -2.71 16.35
N MET A 138 7.55 -2.11 16.23
CA MET A 138 7.04 -1.63 14.95
C MET A 138 7.93 -0.56 14.32
N ALA A 139 8.43 0.40 15.11
CA ALA A 139 9.34 1.43 14.63
C ALA A 139 10.67 0.83 14.15
N ALA A 140 11.25 -0.10 14.90
CA ALA A 140 12.48 -0.78 14.49
C ALA A 140 12.30 -1.56 13.17
N ALA A 141 11.18 -2.30 13.04
CA ALA A 141 10.83 -3.02 11.82
C ALA A 141 10.66 -2.09 10.62
N TYR A 142 9.99 -0.95 10.81
CA TYR A 142 9.81 0.07 9.78
C TYR A 142 11.13 0.73 9.35
N VAL A 143 12.00 1.05 10.31
CA VAL A 143 13.34 1.61 10.04
C VAL A 143 14.18 0.63 9.22
N GLU A 144 14.19 -0.66 9.55
CA GLU A 144 14.93 -1.65 8.77
C GLU A 144 14.37 -1.81 7.35
N ARG A 145 13.05 -1.72 7.19
CA ARG A 145 12.43 -1.73 5.86
C ARG A 145 12.88 -0.55 5.01
N ILE A 146 12.88 0.67 5.57
CA ILE A 146 13.37 1.87 4.88
C ILE A 146 14.86 1.71 4.54
N ARG A 147 15.68 1.22 5.48
CA ARG A 147 17.11 1.02 5.27
C ARG A 147 17.38 0.04 4.13
N ALA A 148 16.62 -1.05 4.04
CA ALA A 148 16.70 -2.01 2.94
C ALA A 148 16.35 -1.33 1.60
N ASP A 149 15.26 -0.55 1.53
CA ASP A 149 14.86 0.18 0.33
C ASP A 149 15.92 1.18 -0.15
N VAL A 150 16.48 1.98 0.77
CA VAL A 150 17.52 2.97 0.46
C VAL A 150 18.80 2.29 -0.01
N ARG A 151 19.23 1.20 0.65
CA ARG A 151 20.43 0.45 0.25
C ARG A 151 20.26 -0.17 -1.14
N LEU A 152 19.11 -0.77 -1.42
CA LEU A 152 18.82 -1.34 -2.74
C LEU A 152 18.78 -0.28 -3.85
N ALA A 153 18.23 0.90 -3.56
CA ALA A 153 18.25 2.03 -4.49
C ALA A 153 19.67 2.48 -4.80
N ARG A 154 20.48 2.71 -3.77
CA ARG A 154 21.89 3.12 -3.93
C ARG A 154 22.72 2.09 -4.67
N LEU A 155 22.57 0.81 -4.31
CA LEU A 155 23.32 -0.27 -4.95
C LEU A 155 23.05 -0.33 -6.45
N ARG A 156 21.80 -0.06 -6.87
CA ARG A 156 21.35 -0.02 -8.26
C ARG A 156 21.48 1.36 -8.92
N GLY A 157 22.18 2.31 -8.31
CA GLY A 157 22.44 3.63 -8.90
C GLY A 157 21.23 4.56 -9.01
N PHE A 158 20.16 4.34 -8.24
CA PHE A 158 19.03 5.27 -8.17
C PHE A 158 19.33 6.41 -7.19
N ASP A 159 18.83 7.62 -7.51
CA ASP A 159 18.95 8.79 -6.62
C ASP A 159 18.20 8.61 -5.29
N SER A 160 17.11 7.84 -5.30
CA SER A 160 16.29 7.59 -4.12
C SER A 160 15.53 6.28 -4.18
N ALA A 161 15.04 5.83 -3.02
CA ALA A 161 14.12 4.70 -2.93
C ALA A 161 12.81 4.95 -3.70
N LEU A 162 12.36 6.21 -3.77
CA LEU A 162 11.18 6.61 -4.54
C LEU A 162 11.43 6.48 -6.04
N HIS A 163 12.57 6.97 -6.54
CA HIS A 163 13.00 6.80 -7.93
C HIS A 163 12.96 5.32 -8.32
N ARG A 164 13.64 4.45 -7.54
CA ARG A 164 13.61 2.99 -7.74
C ARG A 164 12.19 2.40 -7.79
N ARG A 165 11.28 2.91 -6.96
CA ARG A 165 9.91 2.39 -6.86
C ARG A 165 9.05 2.77 -8.06
N LEU A 166 9.32 3.92 -8.65
CA LEU A 166 8.54 4.50 -9.74
C LEU A 166 9.13 4.21 -11.12
N GLU A 167 10.38 3.75 -11.20
CA GLU A 167 11.10 3.51 -12.45
C GLU A 167 10.27 2.74 -13.50
N GLY A 168 10.29 3.25 -14.73
CA GLY A 168 9.48 2.77 -15.85
C GLY A 168 7.96 3.03 -15.73
N ARG A 169 7.42 3.47 -14.60
CA ARG A 169 5.97 3.70 -14.42
C ARG A 169 5.62 5.18 -14.45
N PHE A 170 6.31 5.99 -13.65
CA PHE A 170 6.07 7.41 -13.51
C PHE A 170 7.37 8.14 -13.18
N PRO A 171 7.58 9.38 -13.66
CA PRO A 171 8.70 10.20 -13.19
C PRO A 171 8.50 10.58 -11.73
N VAL A 172 9.60 10.78 -10.97
CA VAL A 172 9.54 11.23 -9.57
C VAL A 172 8.73 12.51 -9.43
N ALA A 173 8.88 13.46 -10.36
CA ALA A 173 8.13 14.71 -10.37
C ALA A 173 6.61 14.53 -10.42
N ALA A 174 6.08 13.42 -10.97
CA ALA A 174 4.65 13.14 -10.93
C ALA A 174 4.16 12.84 -9.51
N TYR A 175 5.00 12.23 -8.67
CA TYR A 175 4.70 12.01 -7.26
C TYR A 175 4.61 13.34 -6.50
N ASP A 176 5.59 14.21 -6.71
CA ASP A 176 5.63 15.54 -6.09
C ASP A 176 4.44 16.39 -6.55
N THR A 177 4.12 16.36 -7.85
CA THR A 177 2.94 17.06 -8.41
C THR A 177 1.64 16.64 -7.72
N VAL A 178 1.48 15.36 -7.39
CA VAL A 178 0.28 14.87 -6.69
C VAL A 178 0.25 15.39 -5.25
N ILE A 179 1.40 15.38 -4.55
CA ILE A 179 1.50 15.90 -3.17
C ILE A 179 1.17 17.38 -3.15
N ASP A 180 1.80 18.18 -4.01
CA ASP A 180 1.58 19.62 -4.10
C ASP A 180 0.13 19.92 -4.47
N GLY A 181 -0.42 19.20 -5.46
CA GLY A 181 -1.80 19.35 -5.87
C GLY A 181 -2.82 19.06 -4.77
N ILE A 182 -2.53 18.11 -3.87
CA ILE A 182 -3.34 17.83 -2.67
C ILE A 182 -3.16 18.93 -1.63
N ALA A 183 -1.92 19.33 -1.35
CA ALA A 183 -1.58 20.36 -0.37
C ALA A 183 -2.24 21.71 -0.70
N ASP A 184 -2.25 22.09 -1.98
CA ASP A 184 -2.87 23.33 -2.47
C ASP A 184 -4.41 23.29 -2.49
N ARG A 185 -5.03 22.12 -2.28
CA ARG A 185 -6.48 21.93 -2.38
C ARG A 185 -7.07 21.20 -1.18
N LEU A 186 -6.61 21.55 0.02
CA LEU A 186 -7.15 21.00 1.28
C LEU A 186 -8.52 21.59 1.68
N ASP A 187 -8.99 22.67 1.04
CA ASP A 187 -10.28 23.31 1.38
C ASP A 187 -11.50 22.37 1.40
N PRO A 188 -11.71 21.45 0.44
CA PRO A 188 -12.79 20.47 0.52
C PRO A 188 -12.65 19.55 1.74
N TYR A 189 -11.42 19.16 2.10
CA TYR A 189 -11.15 18.36 3.29
C TYR A 189 -11.44 19.14 4.58
N HIS A 190 -11.00 20.39 4.68
CA HIS A 190 -11.32 21.26 5.83
C HIS A 190 -12.83 21.51 5.97
N ARG A 191 -13.55 21.73 4.85
CA ARG A 191 -15.02 21.85 4.88
C ARG A 191 -15.69 20.57 5.37
N LEU A 192 -15.18 19.39 4.98
CA LEU A 192 -15.68 18.11 5.47
C LEU A 192 -15.43 17.96 6.99
N LEU A 193 -14.26 18.35 7.49
CA LEU A 193 -13.98 18.36 8.93
C LEU A 193 -14.88 19.33 9.69
N ALA A 194 -15.11 20.54 9.17
CA ALA A 194 -16.04 21.51 9.76
C ALA A 194 -17.48 20.97 9.81
N ALA A 195 -17.94 20.31 8.74
CA ALA A 195 -19.25 19.66 8.73
C ALA A 195 -19.36 18.54 9.78
N ARG A 196 -18.29 17.75 9.97
CA ARG A 196 -18.23 16.72 11.03
C ARG A 196 -18.22 17.34 12.42
N SER A 197 -17.52 18.46 12.60
CA SER A 197 -17.52 19.22 13.85
C SER A 197 -18.92 19.70 14.19
N ALA A 198 -19.69 20.19 13.21
CA ALA A 198 -21.06 20.68 13.43
C ALA A 198 -22.06 19.60 13.85
N VAL A 199 -21.83 18.33 13.50
CA VAL A 199 -22.69 17.20 13.88
C VAL A 199 -22.16 16.41 15.08
N THR A 200 -20.99 16.77 15.59
CA THR A 200 -20.37 16.13 16.75
C THR A 200 -20.63 16.97 18.00
N ALA A 201 -21.08 16.35 19.08
CA ALA A 201 -21.24 17.05 20.35
C ALA A 201 -19.86 17.36 20.97
N GLY A 202 -19.53 18.66 21.12
CA GLY A 202 -18.42 19.18 21.93
C GLY A 202 -17.60 20.29 21.26
N ASP A 203 -16.60 20.82 21.97
CA ASP A 203 -15.96 22.10 21.61
C ASP A 203 -14.92 22.00 20.48
N GLU A 204 -14.27 20.84 20.34
CA GLU A 204 -13.19 20.63 19.37
C GLU A 204 -13.30 19.26 18.69
N LEU A 205 -13.00 19.19 17.40
CA LEU A 205 -12.95 17.96 16.62
C LEU A 205 -11.70 17.14 17.00
N ARG A 206 -11.89 15.87 17.35
CA ARG A 206 -10.81 14.93 17.71
C ARG A 206 -10.64 13.84 16.65
N GLU A 207 -9.57 13.06 16.74
CA GLU A 207 -9.23 11.99 15.81
C GLU A 207 -10.33 10.93 15.70
N TRP A 208 -11.06 10.67 16.78
CA TRP A 208 -12.19 9.74 16.80
C TRP A 208 -13.48 10.32 16.18
N ASP A 209 -13.50 11.60 15.80
CA ASP A 209 -14.66 12.25 15.20
C ASP A 209 -14.58 12.27 13.65
N VAL A 210 -13.42 11.97 13.07
CA VAL A 210 -13.18 12.08 11.61
C VAL A 210 -13.95 11.07 10.78
N HIS A 211 -14.63 10.10 11.39
CA HIS A 211 -15.47 9.11 10.71
C HIS A 211 -16.96 9.27 10.99
N VAL A 212 -17.37 10.27 11.78
CA VAL A 212 -18.79 10.46 12.10
C VAL A 212 -19.61 10.66 10.81
N PRO A 213 -20.76 9.96 10.66
CA PRO A 213 -21.66 10.20 9.54
C PRO A 213 -22.26 11.61 9.60
N LEU A 214 -22.32 12.29 8.44
CA LEU A 214 -22.95 13.62 8.34
C LEU A 214 -24.48 13.57 8.28
N VAL A 215 -25.03 12.42 7.90
CA VAL A 215 -26.48 12.23 7.71
C VAL A 215 -26.97 11.02 8.49
N ASP A 216 -28.20 11.10 8.98
CA ASP A 216 -28.85 9.99 9.65
C ASP A 216 -29.34 8.96 8.62
N GLY A 217 -29.12 7.67 8.90
CA GLY A 217 -29.61 6.54 8.08
C GLY A 217 -28.53 5.52 7.68
N ASP A 218 -28.94 4.25 7.56
CA ASP A 218 -28.13 3.16 6.96
C ASP A 218 -27.99 3.43 5.44
N PRO A 219 -26.83 3.19 4.81
CA PRO A 219 -26.72 3.27 3.36
C PRO A 219 -27.81 2.40 2.74
N ARG A 220 -28.60 2.97 1.82
CA ARG A 220 -29.71 2.26 1.17
C ARG A 220 -29.22 0.88 0.71
N ARG A 221 -29.75 -0.18 1.31
CA ARG A 221 -29.47 -1.55 0.89
C ARG A 221 -30.12 -1.77 -0.47
N TYR A 222 -29.33 -1.64 -1.53
CA TYR A 222 -29.78 -2.02 -2.86
C TYR A 222 -29.98 -3.53 -2.88
N ARG A 223 -31.25 -3.98 -3.01
CA ARG A 223 -31.55 -5.37 -3.36
C ARG A 223 -31.00 -5.63 -4.75
N THR A 224 -29.87 -6.33 -4.85
CA THR A 224 -29.41 -6.93 -6.12
C THR A 224 -30.33 -8.10 -6.46
N GLY A 225 -31.51 -7.79 -7.00
CA GLY A 225 -32.58 -8.76 -7.20
C GLY A 225 -33.57 -8.31 -8.26
N ARG A 226 -33.12 -8.24 -9.52
CA ARG A 226 -33.97 -8.48 -10.68
C ARG A 226 -33.29 -9.55 -11.52
N ARG A 227 -33.49 -10.82 -11.13
CA ARG A 227 -33.50 -11.89 -12.13
C ARG A 227 -34.68 -11.57 -13.03
N ARG A 228 -34.39 -11.16 -14.26
CA ARG A 228 -35.40 -11.14 -15.32
C ARG A 228 -35.85 -12.59 -15.51
N SER A 229 -37.13 -12.84 -15.27
CA SER A 229 -37.85 -13.98 -15.83
C SER A 229 -37.87 -13.88 -17.34
#